data_AF-A0A970HVB7-F1
#
_entry.id   AF-A0A970HVB7-F1
#
_cell.length_a   1.000
_cell.length_b   1.000
_cell.length_c   1.000
_cell.angle_alpha   90.00
_cell.angle_beta   90.00
_cell.angle_gamma   90.00
#
_symmetry.space_group_name_H-M   'P 1'
#
loop_
_entity.id
_entity.type
_entity.pdbx_description
1 polymer ?
#
loop_
_entity_poly.entity_id
_entity_poly.type
_entity_poly.pdbx_seq_one_letter_code
_entity_poly.pdbx_strand_id
1 'polypeptide(L)' 'MFSFALEFEDEKTMRAAVKKLWDGLKITGEIEVNRLSDGRWRIDVHAESTVRESTIEALGGTRVKARSAVARI' A
#
# COMPACT_ATOMS: atom_id res chain seq x y z
N MET A 1 -3.96 -15.20 1.54
CA MET A 1 -4.52 -13.83 1.57
C MET A 1 -3.53 -12.93 2.27
N PHE A 2 -2.83 -12.09 1.51
CA PHE A 2 -1.77 -11.22 2.01
C PHE A 2 -2.20 -9.78 1.81
N SER A 3 -2.31 -9.02 2.89
CA SER A 3 -2.63 -7.61 2.82
C SER A 3 -1.58 -6.77 3.54
N PHE A 4 -1.29 -5.60 2.97
CA PHE A 4 -0.33 -4.66 3.54
C PHE A 4 -0.71 -3.24 3.18
N ALA A 5 -0.33 -2.31 4.05
CA ALA A 5 -0.56 -0.89 3.83
C ALA A 5 0.76 -0.15 3.72
N LEU A 6 0.79 0.85 2.85
CA LEU A 6 1.92 1.75 2.66
C LEU A 6 1.44 3.19 2.75
N GLU A 7 2.17 4.01 3.50
CA GLU A 7 1.98 5.45 3.55
C GLU A 7 3.07 6.16 2.74
N PHE A 8 2.63 7.19 2.04
CA PHE A 8 3.43 8.07 1.20
C PHE A 8 3.11 9.51 1.55
N GLU A 9 4.11 10.36 1.57
CA GLU A 9 3.91 11.80 1.78
C GLU A 9 3.40 12.46 0.49
N ASP A 10 3.91 12.03 -0.67
CA ASP A 10 3.59 12.58 -1.97
C ASP A 10 2.73 11.66 -2.83
N GLU A 11 1.77 12.26 -3.55
CA GLU A 11 0.97 11.55 -4.56
C GLU A 11 1.86 10.93 -5.66
N LYS A 12 2.95 11.60 -6.05
CA LYS A 12 3.85 11.12 -7.09
C LYS A 12 4.52 9.80 -6.69
N THR A 13 4.96 9.70 -5.43
CA THR A 13 5.59 8.50 -4.87
C THR A 13 4.56 7.38 -4.74
N MET A 14 3.35 7.70 -4.26
CA MET A 14 2.23 6.78 -4.22
C MET A 14 1.88 6.23 -5.61
N ARG A 15 1.76 7.08 -6.64
CA ARG A 15 1.47 6.66 -8.02
C ARG A 15 2.56 5.74 -8.58
N ALA A 16 3.83 6.06 -8.30
CA ALA A 16 4.95 5.21 -8.71
C ALA A 16 4.88 3.83 -8.03
N ALA A 17 4.50 3.78 -6.74
CA ALA A 17 4.30 2.53 -6.02
C ALA A 17 3.13 1.72 -6.60
N VAL A 18 1.97 2.34 -6.83
CA VAL A 18 0.82 1.67 -7.48
C VAL A 18 1.21 1.14 -8.85
N LYS A 19 1.93 1.92 -9.67
CA LYS A 19 2.42 1.46 -10.97
C LYS A 19 3.36 0.25 -10.84
N LYS A 20 4.28 0.25 -9.88
CA LYS A 20 5.17 -0.90 -9.60
C LYS A 20 4.41 -2.12 -9.09
N LEU A 21 3.34 -1.94 -8.33
CA LEU A 21 2.45 -3.03 -7.87
C LEU A 21 1.75 -3.69 -9.06
N TRP A 22 1.23 -2.89 -10.00
CA TRP A 22 0.59 -3.40 -11.23
C TRP A 22 1.60 -4.04 -12.20
N ASP A 23 2.68 -3.33 -12.51
CA ASP A 23 3.66 -3.71 -13.53
C ASP A 23 4.62 -4.81 -13.04
N GLY A 24 5.17 -4.63 -11.84
CA GLY A 24 6.20 -5.50 -11.28
C GLY A 24 5.64 -6.72 -10.54
N LEU A 25 4.57 -6.54 -9.76
CA LEU A 25 4.02 -7.62 -8.92
C LEU A 25 2.85 -8.37 -9.56
N LYS A 26 2.27 -7.85 -10.65
CA LYS A 26 1.06 -8.38 -11.29
C LYS A 26 0.03 -8.81 -10.25
N ILE A 27 -0.21 -7.95 -9.25
CA ILE A 27 -1.10 -8.29 -8.14
C ILE A 27 -2.50 -8.50 -8.72
N THR A 28 -3.02 -9.71 -8.60
CA THR A 28 -4.39 -10.07 -8.97
C THR A 28 -5.32 -9.76 -7.81
N GLY A 29 -5.36 -8.50 -7.39
CA GLY A 29 -6.05 -8.14 -6.15
C GLY A 29 -6.57 -6.71 -6.17
N GLU A 30 -6.95 -6.23 -5.00
CA GLU A 30 -7.54 -4.92 -4.81
C GLU A 30 -6.51 -3.96 -4.21
N ILE A 31 -6.48 -2.74 -4.73
CA ILE A 31 -5.64 -1.66 -4.20
C ILE A 31 -6.59 -0.52 -3.86
N GLU A 32 -6.72 -0.24 -2.57
CA GLU A 32 -7.46 0.90 -2.08
C GLU A 32 -6.50 2.07 -1.83
N VAL A 33 -6.87 3.26 -2.29
CA VAL A 33 -6.07 4.48 -2.09
C VAL A 33 -6.89 5.45 -1.26
N ASN A 34 -6.36 5.79 -0.09
CA ASN A 34 -6.98 6.69 0.86
C ASN A 34 -6.08 7.90 1.11
N ARG A 35 -6.62 9.11 0.93
CA ARG A 35 -5.93 10.32 1.36
C ARG A 35 -6.19 10.53 2.85
N LEU A 36 -5.11 10.65 3.63
CA LEU A 36 -5.17 10.90 5.06
C LEU A 36 -5.45 12.39 5.32
N SER A 37 -6.10 12.68 6.45
CA SER A 37 -6.42 14.06 6.88
C SER A 37 -5.18 14.94 7.07
N ASP A 38 -4.04 14.31 7.32
CA ASP A 38 -2.72 14.94 7.46
C ASP A 38 -2.09 15.34 6.10
N GLY A 39 -2.78 15.10 4.98
CA GLY A 39 -2.29 15.40 3.63
C GLY A 39 -1.47 14.27 3.00
N ARG A 40 -1.06 13.28 3.79
CA ARG A 40 -0.39 12.05 3.34
C ARG A 40 -1.35 11.12 2.59
N TRP A 41 -0.78 10.19 1.84
CA TRP A 41 -1.48 9.17 1.06
C TRP A 41 -1.22 7.80 1.64
N ARG A 42 -2.28 7.01 1.81
CA ARG A 42 -2.18 5.62 2.19
C ARG A 42 -2.71 4.76 1.06
N ILE A 43 -2.04 3.65 0.78
CA ILE A 43 -2.59 2.59 -0.05
C ILE A 43 -2.70 1.32 0.79
N ASP A 44 -3.83 0.64 0.68
CA ASP A 44 -4.07 -0.68 1.24
C ASP A 44 -4.14 -1.67 0.09
N VAL A 45 -3.21 -2.61 0.05
CA VAL A 45 -3.08 -3.61 -1.00
C VAL A 45 -3.54 -4.95 -0.46
N HIS A 46 -4.55 -5.52 -1.10
CA HIS A 46 -5.07 -6.84 -0.83
C HIS A 46 -4.71 -7.77 -1.98
N ALA A 47 -3.68 -8.59 -1.77
CA ALA A 47 -3.23 -9.58 -2.73
C ALA A 47 -3.77 -10.97 -2.36
N GLU A 48 -4.29 -11.68 -3.35
CA GLU A 48 -4.67 -13.09 -3.19
C GLU A 48 -3.42 -13.95 -2.96
N SER A 49 -2.30 -13.58 -3.60
CA SER A 49 -1.01 -14.25 -3.53
C SER A 49 -0.01 -13.52 -2.63
N THR A 50 0.96 -14.25 -2.07
CA THR A 50 1.98 -13.68 -1.18
C THR A 50 2.93 -12.77 -1.95
N VAL A 51 3.04 -11.51 -1.51
CA VAL A 51 3.99 -10.54 -2.05
C VAL A 51 5.32 -10.63 -1.32
N ARG A 52 6.44 -10.58 -2.05
CA ARG A 52 7.78 -10.60 -1.46
C ARG A 52 8.08 -9.29 -0.73
N GLU A 53 8.73 -9.41 0.43
CA GLU A 53 9.11 -8.26 1.26
C GLU A 53 10.04 -7.29 0.52
N SER A 54 11.03 -7.81 -0.21
CA SER A 54 11.96 -6.99 -1.00
C SER A 54 11.24 -6.13 -2.04
N THR A 55 10.07 -6.57 -2.53
CA THR A 55 9.29 -5.76 -3.46
C THR A 55 8.50 -4.67 -2.74
N ILE A 56 8.00 -4.95 -1.54
CA ILE A 56 7.35 -3.95 -0.68
C ILE A 56 8.34 -2.86 -0.29
N GLU A 57 9.57 -3.23 0.06
CA GLU A 57 10.66 -2.30 0.36
C GLU A 57 11.04 -1.45 -0.86
N ALA A 58 11.01 -2.03 -2.07
CA ALA A 58 11.31 -1.32 -3.32
C ALA A 58 10.23 -0.29 -3.74
N LEU A 59 9.07 -0.27 -3.08
CA LEU A 59 8.01 0.73 -3.33
C LEU A 59 8.35 2.08 -2.71
N GLY A 60 9.31 2.15 -1.78
CA GLY A 60 9.75 3.40 -1.16
C GLY A 60 8.67 4.08 -0.31
N GLY A 61 7.67 3.32 0.14
CA GLY A 61 6.65 3.77 1.06
C GLY A 61 6.94 3.31 2.48
N THR A 62 6.46 4.05 3.47
CA THR A 62 6.54 3.60 4.86
C THR A 62 5.53 2.49 5.07
N ARG A 63 6.02 1.27 5.32
CA ARG A 63 5.15 0.14 5.63
C ARG A 63 4.48 0.40 6.97
N VAL A 64 3.17 0.55 6.92
CA VAL A 64 2.36 0.67 8.12
C VAL A 64 1.56 -0.61 8.32
N LYS A 65 1.17 -0.89 9.56
CA LYS A 65 0.18 -1.94 9.80
C LYS A 65 -1.09 -1.52 9.07
N ALA A 66 -1.56 -2.37 8.15
CA ALA A 66 -2.90 -2.25 7.57
C ALA A 66 -3.86 -2.01 8.73
N ARG A 67 -4.65 -0.95 8.65
CA ARG A 67 -5.48 -0.51 9.76
C ARG A 67 -6.55 -1.58 9.95
N SER A 68 -6.28 -2.54 10.83
CA SER A 68 -7.35 -3.23 11.53
C SER A 68 -8.17 -2.11 12.18
N ALA A 69 -9.40 -1.93 11.72
CA ALA A 69 -10.29 -0.88 12.16
C ALA A 69 -10.63 -1.07 13.65
N VAL A 70 -9.72 -0.67 14.54
CA VAL A 70 -9.91 -0.66 15.98
C VAL A 70 -9.26 0.59 16.56
N ALA A 71 -9.85 1.74 16.25
CA ALA A 71 -9.88 2.83 17.21
C ALA A 71 -11.32 2.90 17.74
N ARG A 72 -11.64 1.99 18.68
CA ARG A 72 -12.74 2.21 19.63
C ARG A 72 -12.17 3.09 20.74
N ILE A 73 -12.61 4.33 20.80
CA ILE A 73 -12.73 5.11 22.04
C ILE A 73 -14.06 5.83 22.00
#